data_AF-A0A938KHN7-F1
#
_entry.id   AF-A0A938KHN7-F1
#
_cell.length_a   1.000
_cell.length_b   1.000
_cell.length_c   1.000
_cell.angle_alpha   90.00
_cell.angle_beta   90.00
_cell.angle_gamma   90.00
#
_symmetry.space_group_name_H-M   'P 1'
#
loop_
_entity.id
_entity.type
_entity.pdbx_description
1 polymer ?
#
loop_
_entity_poly.entity_id
_entity_poly.type
_entity_poly.pdbx_seq_one_letter_code
_entity_poly.pdbx_strand_id
1 'polypeptide(L)'
;MRNVGRPSPGREDDLMTKWQDNYQIYTLLRKKWTERGFRLRLDGMIQNTSAGARRQCEFARMYGHDTPSEEDLILLDEVRVATEAAWEQGYPVDDVYCVALRLLRLPHICPARGQPTRVWRGQRKSKWPFQAKLFRPDNITKTEEHLKRLGSLSIELIRKNPALQEDLSFAIAQHYSFEAELATWLLDFTANPWVALFFASHQAKDGDTGIILEIACEEWSRLTADQFGYIRLVEVPGVPRIERQHAVFLEGSHSDIIEQYIGPYTTFKQYSGLVFTDSTIGIDEETLLSSEDPYLQIVGEWKSCYTDFKGTLPKPKGSEKLASLDYYTAGKVWAAQRGRSLSLEQNELVRQLAQFHESLQRRKNDIPVGARSLRTFRLAVEQVLQRSNHEAGRTLDDLLRLYLNRAIPLRDESTTTRAVRAIKDEWEKIFPTRSSAH
;
A
#
# COMPACT_ATOMS: atom_id res chain seq x y z
N MET A 1 19.22 -7.51 41.16
CA MET A 1 18.08 -7.69 40.25
C MET A 1 16.90 -6.93 40.83
N ARG A 2 16.59 -5.74 40.29
CA ARG A 2 15.43 -4.95 40.73
C ARG A 2 14.23 -5.40 39.93
N ASN A 3 13.20 -5.85 40.64
CA ASN A 3 11.89 -6.20 40.08
C ASN A 3 11.29 -4.94 39.46
N VAL A 4 11.25 -4.88 38.12
CA VAL A 4 10.51 -3.86 37.38
C VAL A 4 9.05 -4.31 37.42
N GLY A 5 8.26 -3.67 38.27
CA GLY A 5 6.84 -3.95 38.41
C GLY A 5 6.13 -3.82 37.06
N ARG A 6 5.32 -4.83 36.71
CA ARG A 6 4.39 -4.70 35.59
C ARG A 6 3.43 -3.55 35.89
N PRO A 7 3.17 -2.66 34.93
CA PRO A 7 2.19 -1.59 35.12
C PRO A 7 0.81 -2.19 35.35
N SER A 8 0.07 -1.61 36.31
CA SER A 8 -1.30 -1.98 36.64
C SER A 8 -2.25 -1.79 35.43
N PRO A 9 -3.32 -2.59 35.28
CA PRO A 9 -4.24 -2.57 34.13
C PRO A 9 -5.14 -1.32 34.02
N GLY A 10 -4.85 -0.23 34.73
CA GLY A 10 -5.71 0.96 34.83
C GLY A 10 -5.24 2.16 34.01
N ARG A 11 -4.52 1.97 32.90
CA ARG A 11 -3.93 3.07 32.11
C ARG A 11 -4.08 2.96 30.58
N GLU A 12 -4.79 1.95 30.08
CA GLU A 12 -5.03 1.81 28.63
C GLU A 12 -6.14 2.76 28.14
N ASP A 13 -7.17 3.02 28.97
CA ASP A 13 -8.25 3.96 28.62
C ASP A 13 -7.77 5.43 28.51
N ASP A 14 -6.77 5.82 29.31
CA ASP A 14 -6.19 7.18 29.33
C ASP A 14 -5.29 7.48 28.10
N LEU A 15 -4.82 6.47 27.38
CA LEU A 15 -3.95 6.64 26.21
C LEU A 15 -4.73 6.71 24.89
N MET A 16 -5.88 6.03 24.82
CA MET A 16 -6.75 6.04 23.63
C MET A 16 -7.40 7.41 23.39
N THR A 17 -7.65 8.18 24.45
CA THR A 17 -8.26 9.51 24.38
C THR A 17 -7.34 10.53 23.73
N LYS A 18 -6.03 10.53 24.06
CA LYS A 18 -5.14 11.63 23.67
C LYS A 18 -4.98 11.82 22.16
N TRP A 19 -4.78 10.76 21.37
CA TRP A 19 -4.60 10.91 19.92
C TRP A 19 -5.88 11.33 19.22
N GLN A 20 -7.00 10.74 19.65
CA GLN A 20 -8.32 11.08 19.14
C GLN A 20 -8.70 12.52 19.49
N ASP A 21 -8.46 12.97 20.73
CA ASP A 21 -8.74 14.35 21.17
C ASP A 21 -7.96 15.36 20.32
N ASN A 22 -6.67 15.13 20.09
CA ASN A 22 -5.86 15.99 19.23
C ASN A 22 -6.36 16.00 17.78
N TYR A 23 -6.78 14.84 17.26
CA TYR A 23 -7.38 14.80 15.92
C TYR A 23 -8.73 15.54 15.87
N GLN A 24 -9.56 15.45 16.92
CA GLN A 24 -10.81 16.20 17.01
C GLN A 24 -10.59 17.72 17.08
N ILE A 25 -9.55 18.18 17.81
CA ILE A 25 -9.13 19.59 17.80
C ILE A 25 -8.78 20.02 16.38
N TYR A 26 -8.00 19.21 15.64
CA TYR A 26 -7.70 19.47 14.23
C TYR A 26 -8.98 19.59 13.38
N THR A 27 -9.90 18.63 13.49
CA THR A 27 -11.15 18.63 12.72
C THR A 27 -12.01 19.86 13.04
N LEU A 28 -12.07 20.29 14.30
CA LEU A 28 -12.77 21.51 14.72
C LEU A 28 -12.15 22.76 14.08
N LEU A 29 -10.82 22.91 14.19
CA LEU A 29 -10.10 24.03 13.58
C LEU A 29 -10.30 24.06 12.08
N ARG A 30 -10.20 22.89 11.42
CA ARG A 30 -10.41 22.74 9.98
C ARG A 30 -11.78 23.18 9.54
N LYS A 31 -12.83 22.76 10.25
CA LYS A 31 -14.21 23.16 9.96
C LYS A 31 -14.37 24.68 10.08
N LYS A 32 -14.00 25.23 11.24
CA LYS A 32 -14.10 26.67 11.55
C LYS A 32 -13.36 27.52 10.52
N TRP A 33 -12.17 27.12 10.12
CA TRP A 33 -11.34 27.87 9.18
C TRP A 33 -11.81 27.70 7.73
N THR A 34 -12.34 26.53 7.36
CA THR A 34 -12.95 26.32 6.04
C THR A 34 -14.18 27.20 5.84
N GLU A 35 -15.04 27.31 6.85
CA GLU A 35 -16.22 28.19 6.84
C GLU A 35 -15.84 29.68 6.68
N ARG A 36 -14.64 30.07 7.11
CA ARG A 36 -14.06 31.42 6.94
C ARG A 36 -13.23 31.59 5.67
N GLY A 37 -13.14 30.58 4.80
CA GLY A 37 -12.39 30.64 3.54
C GLY A 37 -10.88 30.34 3.64
N PHE A 38 -10.37 29.83 4.77
CA PHE A 38 -8.93 29.54 5.02
C PHE A 38 -8.47 28.14 4.59
N ARG A 39 -9.20 27.48 3.68
CA ARG A 39 -9.07 26.03 3.41
C ARG A 39 -7.66 25.57 3.01
N LEU A 40 -6.86 26.42 2.37
CA LEU A 40 -5.53 26.06 1.84
C LEU A 40 -4.36 26.27 2.82
N ARG A 41 -4.60 26.75 4.05
CA ARG A 41 -3.51 27.12 4.98
C ARG A 41 -3.34 26.21 6.18
N LEU A 42 -4.38 25.52 6.66
CA LEU A 42 -4.27 24.73 7.90
C LEU A 42 -3.26 23.59 7.79
N ASP A 43 -3.39 22.74 6.76
CA ASP A 43 -2.51 21.58 6.58
C ASP A 43 -1.04 22.03 6.37
N GLY A 44 -0.85 23.13 5.62
CA GLY A 44 0.47 23.76 5.46
C GLY A 44 1.00 24.38 6.75
N MET A 45 0.13 24.89 7.64
CA MET A 45 0.53 25.46 8.93
C MET A 45 0.94 24.39 9.94
N ILE A 46 0.31 23.21 9.92
CA ILE A 46 0.74 22.04 10.71
C ILE A 46 2.14 21.58 10.30
N GLN A 47 2.47 21.73 9.01
CA GLN A 47 3.79 21.39 8.47
C GLN A 47 4.85 22.47 8.71
N ASN A 48 4.46 23.69 9.09
CA ASN A 48 5.37 24.79 9.37
C ASN A 48 5.67 24.93 10.87
N THR A 49 6.77 25.60 11.21
CA THR A 49 7.04 25.97 12.61
C THR A 49 5.95 26.93 13.13
N SER A 50 5.69 26.92 14.44
CA SER A 50 4.75 27.84 15.09
C SER A 50 5.06 29.32 14.81
N ALA A 51 6.35 29.67 14.67
CA ALA A 51 6.79 31.00 14.24
C ALA A 51 6.49 31.32 12.76
N GLY A 52 6.39 30.30 11.89
CA GLY A 52 5.97 30.43 10.50
C GLY A 52 4.45 30.64 10.38
N ALA A 53 3.68 29.86 11.15
CA ALA A 53 2.23 30.00 11.24
C ALA A 53 1.81 31.40 11.75
N ARG A 54 2.44 31.87 12.83
CA ARG A 54 2.19 33.22 13.39
C ARG A 54 2.50 34.33 12.37
N ARG A 55 3.64 34.25 11.68
CA ARG A 55 4.00 35.22 10.62
C ARG A 55 3.01 35.23 9.45
N GLN A 56 2.48 34.07 9.05
CA GLN A 56 1.44 34.00 8.02
C GLN A 56 0.12 34.63 8.47
N CYS A 57 -0.24 34.47 9.76
CA CYS A 57 -1.42 35.12 10.34
C CYS A 57 -1.22 36.63 10.45
N GLU A 58 -0.07 37.10 10.93
CA GLU A 58 0.25 38.54 10.96
C GLU A 58 0.18 39.16 9.57
N PHE A 59 0.78 38.51 8.57
CA PHE A 59 0.70 38.94 7.18
C PHE A 59 -0.76 38.99 6.71
N ALA A 60 -1.57 37.96 6.95
CA ALA A 60 -2.98 37.95 6.57
C ALA A 60 -3.80 39.09 7.22
N ARG A 61 -3.56 39.39 8.52
CA ARG A 61 -4.18 40.51 9.24
C ARG A 61 -3.87 41.85 8.57
N MET A 62 -2.61 42.05 8.16
CA MET A 62 -2.19 43.29 7.49
C MET A 62 -2.95 43.58 6.19
N TYR A 63 -3.45 42.54 5.49
CA TYR A 63 -4.24 42.69 4.26
C TYR A 63 -5.76 42.60 4.50
N GLY A 64 -6.22 42.72 5.75
CA GLY A 64 -7.66 42.72 6.08
C GLY A 64 -8.35 41.38 5.88
N HIS A 65 -7.59 40.27 5.82
CA HIS A 65 -8.17 38.94 5.85
C HIS A 65 -8.55 38.58 7.28
N ASP A 66 -9.66 37.86 7.45
CA ASP A 66 -9.95 37.17 8.70
C ASP A 66 -8.73 36.35 9.14
N THR A 67 -8.52 36.18 10.44
CA THR A 67 -7.40 35.36 10.90
C THR A 67 -7.78 34.47 12.05
N PRO A 68 -7.05 33.36 12.25
CA PRO A 68 -7.17 32.58 13.47
C PRO A 68 -7.09 33.47 14.72
N SER A 69 -7.93 33.16 15.71
CA SER A 69 -7.80 33.76 17.05
C SER A 69 -6.52 33.24 17.73
N GLU A 70 -6.08 33.90 18.80
CA GLU A 70 -4.93 33.39 19.58
C GLU A 70 -5.24 32.00 20.16
N GLU A 71 -6.48 31.76 20.57
CA GLU A 71 -6.97 30.44 21.00
C GLU A 71 -6.83 29.39 19.90
N ASP A 72 -7.22 29.71 18.66
CA ASP A 72 -7.05 28.79 17.52
C ASP A 72 -5.57 28.47 17.26
N LEU A 73 -4.67 29.44 17.47
CA LEU A 73 -3.24 29.25 17.31
C LEU A 73 -2.63 28.38 18.43
N ILE A 74 -3.14 28.47 19.65
CA ILE A 74 -2.74 27.59 20.77
C ILE A 74 -3.15 26.15 20.45
N LEU A 75 -4.41 25.93 20.08
CA LEU A 75 -4.93 24.62 19.70
C LEU A 75 -4.18 24.03 18.49
N LEU A 76 -3.83 24.86 17.50
CA LEU A 76 -3.02 24.43 16.37
C LEU A 76 -1.62 23.95 16.81
N ASP A 77 -0.99 24.62 17.77
CA ASP A 77 0.31 24.20 18.28
C ASP A 77 0.23 22.87 19.05
N GLU A 78 -0.87 22.63 19.78
CA GLU A 78 -1.15 21.33 20.41
C GLU A 78 -1.23 20.20 19.37
N VAL A 79 -2.01 20.40 18.30
CA VAL A 79 -2.11 19.46 17.18
C VAL A 79 -0.73 19.22 16.54
N ARG A 80 0.07 20.27 16.36
CA ARG A 80 1.42 20.16 15.80
C ARG A 80 2.33 19.32 16.68
N VAL A 81 2.37 19.58 17.98
CA VAL A 81 3.16 18.81 18.96
C VAL A 81 2.72 17.35 18.97
N ALA A 82 1.41 17.09 18.95
CA ALA A 82 0.88 15.74 18.85
C ALA A 82 1.29 15.05 17.54
N THR A 83 1.30 15.77 16.43
CA THR A 83 1.72 15.28 15.12
C THR A 83 3.21 14.95 15.06
N GLU A 84 4.05 15.75 15.72
CA GLU A 84 5.49 15.47 15.89
C GLU A 84 5.72 14.23 16.75
N ALA A 85 5.07 14.16 17.91
CA ALA A 85 5.14 12.99 18.80
C ALA A 85 4.63 11.71 18.11
N ALA A 86 3.55 11.82 17.33
CA ALA A 86 3.04 10.72 16.54
C ALA A 86 4.11 10.23 15.56
N TRP A 87 4.81 11.13 14.85
CA TRP A 87 5.87 10.78 13.88
C TRP A 87 7.08 10.07 14.51
N GLU A 88 7.42 10.41 15.76
CA GLU A 88 8.55 9.82 16.48
C GLU A 88 8.27 8.43 17.06
N GLN A 89 7.00 8.00 17.11
CA GLN A 89 6.68 6.67 17.61
C GLN A 89 7.37 5.55 16.81
N GLY A 90 7.75 4.50 17.53
CA GLY A 90 8.09 3.22 16.90
C GLY A 90 6.89 2.60 16.20
N TYR A 91 7.13 1.56 15.42
CA TYR A 91 6.09 0.68 14.88
C TYR A 91 5.79 -0.50 15.82
N PRO A 92 4.61 -1.13 15.81
CA PRO A 92 3.37 -0.46 15.45
C PRO A 92 3.16 0.76 16.36
N VAL A 93 2.56 1.82 15.80
CA VAL A 93 2.16 2.99 16.59
C VAL A 93 0.97 2.65 17.47
N ASP A 94 0.64 3.55 18.40
CA ASP A 94 -0.35 3.29 19.44
C ASP A 94 -1.73 2.95 18.92
N ASP A 95 -2.32 3.74 18.03
CA ASP A 95 -3.66 3.50 17.49
C ASP A 95 -3.87 4.14 16.11
N VAL A 96 -5.12 4.07 15.64
CA VAL A 96 -5.54 4.59 14.34
C VAL A 96 -5.48 6.13 14.25
N TYR A 97 -5.75 6.86 15.33
CA TYR A 97 -5.69 8.33 15.35
C TYR A 97 -4.25 8.84 15.43
N CYS A 98 -3.33 8.08 16.04
CA CYS A 98 -1.90 8.34 15.90
C CYS A 98 -1.46 8.26 14.43
N VAL A 99 -1.98 7.31 13.65
CA VAL A 99 -1.74 7.27 12.19
C VAL A 99 -2.39 8.47 11.50
N ALA A 100 -3.61 8.84 11.89
CA ALA A 100 -4.29 10.00 11.33
C ALA A 100 -3.45 11.29 11.45
N LEU A 101 -2.90 11.55 12.65
CA LEU A 101 -2.01 12.68 12.89
C LEU A 101 -0.72 12.60 12.05
N ARG A 102 -0.13 11.41 11.88
CA ARG A 102 1.03 11.24 10.97
C ARG A 102 0.69 11.61 9.53
N LEU A 103 -0.49 11.21 9.07
CA LEU A 103 -0.93 11.48 7.70
C LEU A 103 -1.00 12.99 7.44
N LEU A 104 -1.36 13.82 8.42
CA LEU A 104 -1.39 15.30 8.28
C LEU A 104 -0.03 15.90 7.86
N ARG A 105 1.09 15.22 8.13
CA ARG A 105 2.43 15.66 7.70
C ARG A 105 2.74 15.33 6.24
N LEU A 106 1.98 14.44 5.61
CA LEU A 106 2.25 14.05 4.24
C LEU A 106 1.83 15.20 3.30
N PRO A 107 2.76 15.75 2.50
CA PRO A 107 2.38 16.72 1.50
C PRO A 107 1.50 16.02 0.45
N HIS A 108 0.36 16.63 0.10
CA HIS A 108 -0.52 16.20 -1.00
C HIS A 108 -1.38 14.95 -0.78
N ILE A 109 -1.99 14.81 0.40
CA ILE A 109 -2.96 13.74 0.71
C ILE A 109 -4.11 13.63 -0.32
N CYS A 110 -4.50 14.74 -0.95
CA CYS A 110 -5.52 14.74 -2.00
C CYS A 110 -4.93 15.25 -3.32
N PRO A 111 -4.95 14.46 -4.41
CA PRO A 111 -4.58 14.98 -5.71
C PRO A 111 -5.58 16.07 -6.12
N ALA A 112 -5.06 17.25 -6.45
CA ALA A 112 -5.79 18.18 -7.29
C ALA A 112 -5.95 17.52 -8.66
N ARG A 113 -7.20 17.44 -9.17
CA ARG A 113 -7.62 16.94 -10.50
C ARG A 113 -6.51 16.26 -11.34
N GLY A 114 -6.56 14.94 -11.47
CA GLY A 114 -5.64 14.16 -12.30
C GLY A 114 -5.43 12.75 -11.76
N GLN A 115 -4.58 11.97 -12.43
CA GLN A 115 -4.22 10.64 -11.94
C GLN A 115 -3.50 10.76 -10.58
N PRO A 116 -3.84 9.92 -9.58
CA PRO A 116 -3.21 9.96 -8.28
C PRO A 116 -1.75 9.54 -8.41
N THR A 117 -0.85 10.32 -7.80
CA THR A 117 0.58 9.99 -7.74
C THR A 117 0.87 8.92 -6.68
N ARG A 118 -0.06 8.71 -5.75
CA ARG A 118 -0.01 7.75 -4.65
C ARG A 118 -1.37 7.11 -4.46
N VAL A 119 -1.38 5.83 -4.12
CA VAL A 119 -2.59 5.08 -3.76
C VAL A 119 -2.34 4.31 -2.48
N TRP A 120 -3.40 4.08 -1.70
CA TRP A 120 -3.32 3.49 -0.37
C TRP A 120 -4.20 2.27 -0.25
N ARG A 121 -3.79 1.32 0.58
CA ARG A 121 -4.61 0.17 0.98
C ARG A 121 -4.54 -0.02 2.48
N GLY A 122 -5.72 -0.02 3.10
CA GLY A 122 -5.88 -0.42 4.48
C GLY A 122 -6.08 -1.94 4.61
N GLN A 123 -5.47 -2.54 5.62
CA GLN A 123 -5.82 -3.89 6.04
C GLN A 123 -5.88 -3.98 7.56
N ARG A 124 -6.91 -4.67 8.04
CA ARG A 124 -7.13 -4.91 9.46
C ARG A 124 -6.02 -5.72 10.14
N LYS A 125 -5.41 -6.65 9.40
CA LYS A 125 -4.29 -7.45 9.91
C LYS A 125 -3.08 -7.33 9.00
N SER A 126 -2.01 -6.76 9.51
CA SER A 126 -0.70 -6.63 8.86
C SER A 126 -0.07 -7.97 8.44
N LYS A 127 -0.48 -9.08 9.07
CA LYS A 127 -0.03 -10.43 8.73
C LYS A 127 -0.77 -11.03 7.54
N TRP A 128 -1.86 -10.42 7.07
CA TRP A 128 -2.54 -10.91 5.89
C TRP A 128 -1.71 -10.61 4.63
N PRO A 129 -1.66 -11.56 3.68
CA PRO A 129 -0.94 -11.34 2.44
C PRO A 129 -1.60 -10.21 1.62
N PHE A 130 -0.78 -9.38 0.99
CA PHE A 130 -1.24 -8.39 0.00
C PHE A 130 -1.49 -9.06 -1.35
N GLN A 131 -2.41 -10.01 -1.34
CA GLN A 131 -2.72 -10.89 -2.46
C GLN A 131 -4.21 -10.80 -2.82
N ALA A 132 -4.51 -10.74 -4.12
CA ALA A 132 -5.87 -10.69 -4.62
C ALA A 132 -6.67 -11.92 -4.15
N LYS A 133 -7.96 -11.74 -3.93
CA LYS A 133 -8.81 -12.76 -3.28
C LYS A 133 -8.79 -14.08 -4.07
N LEU A 134 -8.76 -14.03 -5.39
CA LEU A 134 -8.77 -15.22 -6.27
C LEU A 134 -7.54 -16.12 -6.07
N PHE A 135 -6.37 -15.53 -5.78
CA PHE A 135 -5.11 -16.28 -5.67
C PHE A 135 -4.85 -16.83 -4.26
N ARG A 136 -5.75 -16.58 -3.31
CA ARG A 136 -5.63 -17.13 -1.96
C ARG A 136 -5.87 -18.65 -1.98
N PRO A 137 -5.22 -19.43 -1.08
CA PRO A 137 -5.34 -20.89 -1.07
C PRO A 137 -6.78 -21.42 -1.09
N ASP A 138 -7.70 -20.76 -0.39
CA ASP A 138 -9.10 -21.20 -0.28
C ASP A 138 -9.91 -21.00 -1.58
N ASN A 139 -9.45 -20.13 -2.48
CA ASN A 139 -10.18 -19.76 -3.70
C ASN A 139 -9.51 -20.32 -4.97
N ILE A 140 -8.24 -20.71 -4.92
CA ILE A 140 -7.50 -21.15 -6.10
C ILE A 140 -8.12 -22.40 -6.75
N THR A 141 -8.66 -23.32 -5.93
CA THR A 141 -9.37 -24.52 -6.40
C THR A 141 -10.74 -24.22 -7.00
N LYS A 142 -11.29 -23.03 -6.73
CA LYS A 142 -12.59 -22.53 -7.24
C LYS A 142 -12.42 -21.43 -8.29
N THR A 143 -11.23 -21.30 -8.87
CA THR A 143 -10.92 -20.23 -9.82
C THR A 143 -11.93 -20.19 -10.98
N GLU A 144 -12.25 -21.34 -11.58
CA GLU A 144 -13.20 -21.39 -12.71
C GLU A 144 -14.62 -20.95 -12.31
N GLU A 145 -15.09 -21.35 -11.13
CA GLU A 145 -16.38 -20.94 -10.58
C GLU A 145 -16.44 -19.42 -10.40
N HIS A 146 -15.40 -18.83 -9.78
CA HIS A 146 -15.31 -17.39 -9.59
C HIS A 146 -15.26 -16.63 -10.91
N LEU A 147 -14.54 -17.14 -11.93
CA LEU A 147 -14.51 -16.53 -13.26
C LEU A 147 -15.88 -16.60 -13.95
N LYS A 148 -16.62 -17.70 -13.83
CA LYS A 148 -17.99 -17.80 -14.37
C LYS A 148 -18.94 -16.82 -13.67
N ARG A 149 -18.85 -16.70 -12.34
CA ARG A 149 -19.63 -15.73 -11.56
C ARG A 149 -19.30 -14.29 -11.95
N LEU A 150 -18.02 -13.97 -12.09
CA LEU A 150 -17.55 -12.65 -12.53
C LEU A 150 -18.09 -12.30 -13.92
N GLY A 151 -18.01 -13.22 -14.89
CA GLY A 151 -18.51 -13.00 -16.24
C GLY A 151 -20.02 -12.79 -16.30
N SER A 152 -20.78 -13.57 -15.51
CA SER A 152 -22.23 -13.39 -15.37
C SER A 152 -22.60 -12.03 -14.77
N LEU A 153 -21.96 -11.64 -13.66
CA LEU A 153 -22.22 -10.35 -13.02
C LEU A 153 -21.83 -9.18 -13.93
N SER A 154 -20.71 -9.29 -14.65
CA SER A 154 -20.27 -8.31 -15.64
C SER A 154 -21.34 -8.05 -16.71
N ILE A 155 -21.92 -9.11 -17.27
CA ILE A 155 -23.02 -8.98 -18.25
C ILE A 155 -24.22 -8.27 -17.65
N GLU A 156 -24.59 -8.61 -16.42
CA GLU A 156 -25.73 -7.98 -15.75
C GLU A 156 -25.49 -6.48 -15.47
N LEU A 157 -24.27 -6.13 -15.03
CA LEU A 157 -23.85 -4.74 -14.84
C LEU A 157 -23.91 -3.95 -16.16
N ILE A 158 -23.38 -4.49 -17.25
CA ILE A 158 -23.41 -3.86 -18.58
C ILE A 158 -24.86 -3.76 -19.08
N ARG A 159 -25.71 -4.75 -18.82
CA ARG A 159 -27.13 -4.71 -19.21
C ARG A 159 -27.88 -3.57 -18.50
N LYS A 160 -27.60 -3.35 -17.22
CA LYS A 160 -28.20 -2.26 -16.42
C LYS A 160 -27.60 -0.89 -16.76
N ASN A 161 -26.34 -0.85 -17.18
CA ASN A 161 -25.67 0.36 -17.62
C ASN A 161 -24.87 0.10 -18.91
N PRO A 162 -25.50 0.21 -20.10
CA PRO A 162 -24.88 -0.12 -21.39
C PRO A 162 -23.67 0.73 -21.78
N ALA A 163 -23.40 1.83 -21.06
CA ALA A 163 -22.21 2.64 -21.25
C ALA A 163 -20.96 2.06 -20.56
N LEU A 164 -21.12 1.06 -19.68
CA LEU A 164 -20.00 0.40 -19.01
C LEU A 164 -19.17 -0.43 -19.99
N GLN A 165 -17.86 -0.21 -19.95
CA GLN A 165 -16.89 -1.09 -20.59
C GLN A 165 -16.67 -2.35 -19.73
N GLU A 166 -16.19 -3.43 -20.36
CA GLU A 166 -16.01 -4.72 -19.70
C GLU A 166 -15.08 -4.63 -18.49
N ASP A 167 -13.95 -3.93 -18.62
CA ASP A 167 -13.01 -3.71 -17.54
C ASP A 167 -13.58 -2.91 -16.35
N LEU A 168 -14.38 -1.88 -16.63
CA LEU A 168 -15.11 -1.14 -15.59
C LEU A 168 -16.08 -2.07 -14.84
N SER A 169 -16.74 -2.98 -15.56
CA SER A 169 -17.65 -3.95 -14.93
C SER A 169 -16.91 -4.94 -14.02
N PHE A 170 -15.67 -5.33 -14.35
CA PHE A 170 -14.85 -6.16 -13.46
C PHE A 170 -14.40 -5.41 -12.21
N ALA A 171 -14.07 -4.12 -12.33
CA ALA A 171 -13.75 -3.27 -11.19
C ALA A 171 -14.96 -3.12 -10.25
N ILE A 172 -16.16 -2.89 -10.79
CA ILE A 172 -17.40 -2.89 -10.00
C ILE A 172 -17.59 -4.24 -9.31
N ALA A 173 -17.53 -5.35 -10.06
CA ALA A 173 -17.73 -6.68 -9.51
C ALA A 173 -16.71 -7.01 -8.39
N GLN A 174 -15.45 -6.59 -8.54
CA GLN A 174 -14.45 -6.70 -7.48
C GLN A 174 -14.84 -5.88 -6.25
N HIS A 175 -15.28 -4.64 -6.44
CA HIS A 175 -15.63 -3.73 -5.35
C HIS A 175 -16.77 -4.30 -4.47
N TYR A 176 -17.76 -4.94 -5.09
CA TYR A 176 -18.88 -5.62 -4.40
C TYR A 176 -18.63 -7.12 -4.21
N SER A 177 -17.36 -7.58 -4.22
CA SER A 177 -17.03 -9.01 -4.19
C SER A 177 -17.39 -9.71 -2.88
N PHE A 178 -17.58 -8.96 -1.79
CA PHE A 178 -18.08 -9.51 -0.53
C PHE A 178 -19.56 -9.88 -0.67
N GLU A 179 -20.38 -8.95 -1.14
CA GLU A 179 -21.82 -9.10 -1.34
C GLU A 179 -22.11 -10.12 -2.44
N ALA A 180 -21.37 -10.06 -3.54
CA ALA A 180 -21.46 -10.97 -4.67
C ALA A 180 -20.86 -12.37 -4.39
N GLU A 181 -20.17 -12.55 -3.25
CA GLU A 181 -19.48 -13.79 -2.85
C GLU A 181 -18.56 -14.33 -3.95
N LEU A 182 -17.85 -13.44 -4.64
CA LEU A 182 -16.91 -13.80 -5.69
C LEU A 182 -15.48 -13.41 -5.30
N ALA A 183 -14.51 -13.87 -6.07
CA ALA A 183 -13.12 -13.51 -5.94
C ALA A 183 -12.59 -13.07 -7.30
N THR A 184 -11.82 -11.98 -7.34
CA THR A 184 -11.16 -11.52 -8.57
C THR A 184 -9.65 -11.45 -8.39
N TRP A 185 -8.95 -11.22 -9.50
CA TRP A 185 -7.51 -10.99 -9.55
C TRP A 185 -7.11 -9.53 -9.27
N LEU A 186 -8.09 -8.63 -9.12
CA LEU A 186 -7.86 -7.23 -8.83
C LEU A 186 -7.64 -7.01 -7.33
N LEU A 187 -6.88 -5.98 -6.99
CA LEU A 187 -6.68 -5.53 -5.62
C LEU A 187 -7.22 -4.12 -5.44
N ASP A 188 -8.12 -3.97 -4.47
CA ASP A 188 -8.68 -2.67 -4.10
C ASP A 188 -7.66 -1.79 -3.38
N PHE A 189 -7.49 -0.59 -3.91
CA PHE A 189 -6.79 0.53 -3.30
C PHE A 189 -7.74 1.73 -3.29
N THR A 190 -7.30 2.82 -2.71
CA THR A 190 -7.99 4.11 -2.73
C THR A 190 -6.99 5.21 -3.01
N ALA A 191 -7.41 6.26 -3.70
CA ALA A 191 -6.66 7.50 -3.85
C ALA A 191 -6.78 8.42 -2.60
N ASN A 192 -7.45 7.98 -1.54
CA ASN A 192 -7.63 8.72 -0.30
C ASN A 192 -7.12 7.91 0.90
N PRO A 193 -6.03 8.31 1.58
CA PRO A 193 -5.49 7.55 2.70
C PRO A 193 -6.42 7.50 3.91
N TRP A 194 -7.36 8.44 4.05
CA TRP A 194 -8.37 8.42 5.11
C TRP A 194 -9.36 7.26 4.92
N VAL A 195 -9.73 6.96 3.67
CA VAL A 195 -10.55 5.79 3.34
C VAL A 195 -9.77 4.50 3.66
N ALA A 196 -8.47 4.46 3.33
CA ALA A 196 -7.62 3.32 3.70
C ALA A 196 -7.54 3.16 5.23
N LEU A 197 -7.46 4.25 6.00
CA LEU A 197 -7.42 4.22 7.46
C LEU A 197 -8.74 3.74 8.08
N PHE A 198 -9.87 4.18 7.53
CA PHE A 198 -11.18 3.64 7.89
C PHE A 198 -11.22 2.13 7.70
N PHE A 199 -10.92 1.62 6.49
CA PHE A 199 -10.94 0.17 6.24
C PHE A 199 -9.89 -0.63 7.01
N ALA A 200 -8.74 -0.02 7.32
CA ALA A 200 -7.73 -0.66 8.15
C ALA A 200 -8.20 -0.81 9.60
N SER A 201 -9.08 0.05 10.10
CA SER A 201 -9.58 0.02 11.49
C SER A 201 -11.00 -0.52 11.64
N HIS A 202 -11.78 -0.60 10.55
CA HIS A 202 -13.13 -1.14 10.54
C HIS A 202 -13.15 -2.60 11.03
N GLN A 203 -14.05 -2.90 11.99
CA GLN A 203 -14.13 -4.19 12.68
C GLN A 203 -12.83 -4.62 13.40
N ALA A 204 -12.04 -3.65 13.86
CA ALA A 204 -10.84 -3.87 14.66
C ALA A 204 -11.09 -4.82 15.83
N LYS A 205 -10.05 -5.59 16.19
CA LYS A 205 -10.06 -6.50 17.32
C LYS A 205 -8.81 -6.29 18.16
N ASP A 206 -8.96 -6.36 19.48
CA ASP A 206 -7.83 -6.22 20.39
C ASP A 206 -6.71 -7.22 20.08
N GLY A 207 -5.47 -6.74 20.14
CA GLY A 207 -4.26 -7.54 19.85
C GLY A 207 -3.97 -7.76 18.36
N ASP A 208 -4.87 -7.40 17.44
CA ASP A 208 -4.52 -7.31 16.02
C ASP A 208 -3.63 -6.07 15.75
N THR A 209 -2.93 -6.07 14.63
CA THR A 209 -2.12 -4.94 14.16
C THR A 209 -2.61 -4.55 12.78
N GLY A 210 -3.17 -3.35 12.64
CA GLY A 210 -3.59 -2.78 11.37
C GLY A 210 -2.39 -2.31 10.55
N ILE A 211 -2.59 -2.15 9.25
CA ILE A 211 -1.60 -1.60 8.32
C ILE A 211 -2.25 -0.69 7.29
N ILE A 212 -1.59 0.42 6.98
CA ILE A 212 -1.77 1.14 5.73
C ILE A 212 -0.52 0.95 4.89
N LEU A 213 -0.70 0.43 3.69
CA LEU A 213 0.31 0.38 2.64
C LEU A 213 0.08 1.56 1.69
N GLU A 214 1.16 2.25 1.35
CA GLU A 214 1.17 3.25 0.29
C GLU A 214 1.93 2.69 -0.92
N ILE A 215 1.43 2.97 -2.13
CA ILE A 215 2.13 2.76 -3.39
C ILE A 215 2.30 4.10 -4.11
N ALA A 216 3.56 4.46 -4.37
CA ALA A 216 3.87 5.56 -5.28
C ALA A 216 3.73 5.07 -6.72
N CYS A 217 2.73 5.58 -7.45
CA CYS A 217 2.36 5.09 -8.78
C CYS A 217 3.53 5.15 -9.78
N GLU A 218 4.31 6.23 -9.74
CA GLU A 218 5.49 6.38 -10.60
C GLU A 218 6.60 5.37 -10.27
N GLU A 219 6.88 5.14 -8.98
CA GLU A 219 7.86 4.13 -8.57
C GLU A 219 7.39 2.73 -9.00
N TRP A 220 6.10 2.43 -8.79
CA TRP A 220 5.49 1.18 -9.20
C TRP A 220 5.65 0.94 -10.69
N SER A 221 5.21 1.86 -11.54
CA SER A 221 5.31 1.71 -13.00
C SER A 221 6.76 1.52 -13.46
N ARG A 222 7.72 2.21 -12.84
CA ARG A 222 9.15 2.03 -13.14
C ARG A 222 9.68 0.68 -12.66
N LEU A 223 9.15 0.11 -11.57
CA LEU A 223 9.53 -1.21 -11.07
C LEU A 223 8.89 -2.33 -11.88
N THR A 224 7.63 -2.19 -12.30
CA THR A 224 6.94 -3.25 -13.02
C THR A 224 7.29 -3.30 -14.51
N ALA A 225 7.70 -2.16 -15.09
CA ALA A 225 8.15 -2.04 -16.47
C ALA A 225 7.19 -2.69 -17.50
N ASP A 226 5.88 -2.57 -17.24
CA ASP A 226 4.76 -3.19 -17.95
C ASP A 226 4.75 -4.73 -17.99
N GLN A 227 5.79 -5.40 -17.47
CA GLN A 227 5.89 -6.87 -17.42
C GLN A 227 5.10 -7.46 -16.25
N PHE A 228 5.03 -6.70 -15.16
CA PHE A 228 4.55 -7.15 -13.86
C PHE A 228 3.17 -6.56 -13.49
N GLY A 229 2.50 -5.95 -14.45
CA GLY A 229 1.21 -5.28 -14.26
C GLY A 229 1.37 -3.77 -14.10
N TYR A 230 0.23 -3.10 -14.00
CA TYR A 230 0.12 -1.65 -13.98
C TYR A 230 -0.91 -1.25 -12.92
N ILE A 231 -0.69 -0.11 -12.25
CA ILE A 231 -1.76 0.48 -11.44
C ILE A 231 -2.77 1.03 -12.42
N ARG A 232 -3.86 0.29 -12.60
CA ARG A 232 -4.96 0.81 -13.38
C ARG A 232 -5.78 1.72 -12.49
N LEU A 233 -5.66 3.02 -12.73
CA LEU A 233 -6.66 3.93 -12.20
C LEU A 233 -7.95 3.70 -12.97
N VAL A 234 -8.82 2.86 -12.41
CA VAL A 234 -10.18 2.69 -12.92
C VAL A 234 -11.08 3.61 -12.11
N GLU A 235 -11.26 4.84 -12.59
CA GLU A 235 -12.37 5.67 -12.17
C GLU A 235 -13.62 5.13 -12.84
N VAL A 236 -14.55 4.57 -12.06
CA VAL A 236 -15.83 4.09 -12.58
C VAL A 236 -16.88 5.17 -12.33
N PRO A 237 -17.17 6.03 -13.32
CA PRO A 237 -18.12 7.12 -13.13
C PRO A 237 -19.53 6.55 -12.90
N GLY A 238 -20.28 7.21 -12.02
CA GLY A 238 -21.68 6.87 -11.74
C GLY A 238 -21.86 5.64 -10.84
N VAL A 239 -20.83 5.23 -10.11
CA VAL A 239 -20.93 4.20 -9.04
C VAL A 239 -20.70 4.87 -7.69
N PRO A 240 -21.77 5.22 -6.94
CA PRO A 240 -21.67 6.09 -5.77
C PRO A 240 -20.68 5.63 -4.70
N ARG A 241 -20.64 4.33 -4.38
CA ARG A 241 -19.68 3.80 -3.39
C ARG A 241 -18.22 3.88 -3.85
N ILE A 242 -17.93 3.58 -5.13
CA ILE A 242 -16.58 3.69 -5.70
C ILE A 242 -16.11 5.15 -5.67
N GLU A 243 -16.98 6.08 -6.05
CA GLU A 243 -16.68 7.52 -6.04
C GLU A 243 -16.40 8.03 -4.62
N ARG A 244 -17.27 7.71 -3.64
CA ARG A 244 -17.08 8.12 -2.24
C ARG A 244 -15.82 7.53 -1.60
N GLN A 245 -15.46 6.30 -1.97
CA GLN A 245 -14.24 5.66 -1.49
C GLN A 245 -12.99 6.05 -2.30
N HIS A 246 -13.14 6.79 -3.40
CA HIS A 246 -12.06 7.07 -4.34
C HIS A 246 -11.32 5.78 -4.74
N ALA A 247 -12.08 4.70 -4.98
CA ALA A 247 -11.51 3.37 -5.15
C ALA A 247 -10.74 3.26 -6.47
N VAL A 248 -9.61 2.57 -6.43
CA VAL A 248 -8.71 2.34 -7.56
C VAL A 248 -8.27 0.87 -7.55
N PHE A 249 -7.98 0.29 -8.71
CA PHE A 249 -7.87 -1.17 -8.82
C PHE A 249 -6.52 -1.55 -9.40
N LEU A 250 -5.73 -2.29 -8.63
CA LEU A 250 -4.45 -2.76 -9.07
C LEU A 250 -4.62 -4.11 -9.78
N GLU A 251 -4.32 -4.12 -11.08
CA GLU A 251 -4.19 -5.35 -11.87
C GLU A 251 -2.74 -5.81 -11.85
N GLY A 252 -2.45 -6.79 -10.98
CA GLY A 252 -1.18 -7.49 -11.01
C GLY A 252 -1.22 -8.59 -12.05
N SER A 253 -0.23 -8.64 -12.96
CA SER A 253 -0.07 -9.80 -13.85
C SER A 253 0.26 -11.07 -13.05
N HIS A 254 0.71 -10.90 -11.80
CA HIS A 254 1.04 -11.97 -10.87
C HIS A 254 0.69 -11.61 -9.42
N SER A 255 0.25 -12.62 -8.67
CA SER A 255 -0.21 -12.46 -7.28
C SER A 255 0.90 -12.04 -6.30
N ASP A 256 2.11 -12.54 -6.49
CA ASP A 256 3.29 -12.23 -5.65
C ASP A 256 3.89 -10.83 -5.84
N ILE A 257 3.57 -10.10 -6.92
CA ILE A 257 4.30 -8.87 -7.30
C ILE A 257 4.11 -7.75 -6.28
N ILE A 258 2.92 -7.64 -5.69
CA ILE A 258 2.63 -6.59 -4.71
C ILE A 258 3.29 -6.88 -3.37
N GLU A 259 3.42 -8.14 -3.00
CA GLU A 259 4.24 -8.51 -1.84
C GLU A 259 5.72 -8.19 -2.02
N GLN A 260 6.20 -8.05 -3.27
CA GLN A 260 7.58 -7.67 -3.58
C GLN A 260 7.78 -6.15 -3.65
N TYR A 261 6.71 -5.37 -3.49
CA TYR A 261 6.79 -3.93 -3.31
C TYR A 261 7.18 -3.59 -1.87
N ILE A 262 8.20 -2.75 -1.71
CA ILE A 262 8.50 -2.14 -0.40
C ILE A 262 8.18 -0.66 -0.50
N GLY A 263 6.89 -0.37 -0.39
CA GLY A 263 6.40 0.99 -0.21
C GLY A 263 6.52 1.47 1.22
N PRO A 264 6.32 2.77 1.46
CA PRO A 264 5.99 3.26 2.79
C PRO A 264 4.78 2.51 3.33
N TYR A 265 4.86 2.09 4.59
CA TYR A 265 3.71 1.54 5.29
C TYR A 265 3.72 2.02 6.74
N THR A 266 2.54 2.10 7.33
CA THR A 266 2.37 2.38 8.76
C THR A 266 1.55 1.27 9.39
N THR A 267 2.06 0.70 10.47
CA THR A 267 1.35 -0.28 11.29
C THR A 267 0.92 0.35 12.60
N PHE A 268 -0.22 -0.07 13.13
CA PHE A 268 -0.81 0.47 14.36
C PHE A 268 -1.51 -0.64 15.15
N LYS A 269 -1.55 -0.52 16.49
CA LYS A 269 -2.30 -1.48 17.32
C LYS A 269 -3.80 -1.26 17.11
N GLN A 270 -4.55 -2.35 17.13
CA GLN A 270 -6.00 -2.31 17.01
C GLN A 270 -6.67 -2.46 18.38
N TYR A 271 -7.78 -1.75 18.55
CA TYR A 271 -8.65 -1.87 19.70
C TYR A 271 -10.08 -2.07 19.24
N SER A 272 -10.79 -2.97 19.91
CA SER A 272 -12.19 -3.27 19.59
C SER A 272 -13.05 -2.01 19.72
N GLY A 273 -13.85 -1.71 18.70
CA GLY A 273 -14.72 -0.52 18.67
C GLY A 273 -14.04 0.79 18.26
N LEU A 274 -12.70 0.83 18.21
CA LEU A 274 -11.98 2.02 17.73
C LEU A 274 -11.82 1.97 16.20
N VAL A 275 -12.63 2.80 15.52
CA VAL A 275 -12.59 2.98 14.06
C VAL A 275 -12.27 4.43 13.76
N PHE A 276 -11.41 4.69 12.78
CA PHE A 276 -11.17 6.05 12.33
C PHE A 276 -12.39 6.58 11.59
N THR A 277 -12.95 7.68 12.09
CA THR A 277 -14.04 8.42 11.45
C THR A 277 -13.77 9.93 11.47
N ASP A 278 -14.20 10.61 10.42
CA ASP A 278 -14.21 12.06 10.26
C ASP A 278 -15.32 12.48 9.28
N SER A 279 -16.49 12.82 9.82
CA SER A 279 -17.64 13.23 9.01
C SER A 279 -17.43 14.55 8.27
N THR A 280 -16.48 15.39 8.68
CA THR A 280 -16.20 16.66 7.99
C THR A 280 -15.57 16.47 6.62
N ILE A 281 -15.00 15.28 6.38
CA ILE A 281 -14.47 14.84 5.09
C ILE A 281 -15.18 13.61 4.54
N GLY A 282 -16.35 13.26 5.08
CA GLY A 282 -17.16 12.13 4.61
C GLY A 282 -16.52 10.76 4.84
N ILE A 283 -15.73 10.62 5.92
CA ILE A 283 -15.11 9.35 6.31
C ILE A 283 -15.90 8.76 7.48
N ASP A 284 -16.96 8.05 7.15
CA ASP A 284 -17.79 7.32 8.10
C ASP A 284 -18.47 6.15 7.39
N GLU A 285 -19.06 5.24 8.17
CA GLU A 285 -19.70 4.04 7.65
C GLU A 285 -20.91 4.36 6.76
N GLU A 286 -21.74 5.33 7.17
CA GLU A 286 -22.93 5.74 6.41
C GLU A 286 -22.57 6.28 5.02
N THR A 287 -21.50 7.08 4.93
CA THR A 287 -21.02 7.65 3.67
C THR A 287 -20.31 6.59 2.82
N LEU A 288 -19.34 5.86 3.39
CA LEU A 288 -18.48 4.96 2.62
C LEU A 288 -19.16 3.62 2.29
N LEU A 289 -20.09 3.17 3.14
CA LEU A 289 -20.76 1.86 3.07
C LEU A 289 -22.29 1.98 3.04
N SER A 290 -22.82 3.09 2.51
CA SER A 290 -24.26 3.35 2.41
C SER A 290 -25.05 2.15 1.89
N SER A 291 -26.08 1.75 2.66
CA SER A 291 -27.00 0.67 2.30
C SER A 291 -27.93 1.02 1.13
N GLU A 292 -28.04 2.29 0.78
CA GLU A 292 -28.87 2.79 -0.32
C GLU A 292 -28.14 2.77 -1.68
N ASP A 293 -26.98 2.12 -1.76
CA ASP A 293 -26.23 2.04 -3.01
C ASP A 293 -26.97 1.18 -4.07
N PRO A 294 -27.29 1.74 -5.25
CA PRO A 294 -28.11 1.05 -6.25
C PRO A 294 -27.45 -0.21 -6.81
N TYR A 295 -26.12 -0.33 -6.76
CA TYR A 295 -25.42 -1.53 -7.21
C TYR A 295 -25.57 -2.70 -6.21
N LEU A 296 -25.87 -2.44 -4.93
CA LEU A 296 -26.22 -3.51 -3.99
C LEU A 296 -27.51 -4.23 -4.43
N GLN A 297 -28.49 -3.48 -4.94
CA GLN A 297 -29.70 -4.07 -5.50
C GLN A 297 -29.39 -4.92 -6.74
N ILE A 298 -28.57 -4.41 -7.66
CA ILE A 298 -28.17 -5.16 -8.88
C ILE A 298 -27.47 -6.47 -8.50
N VAL A 299 -26.53 -6.42 -7.56
CA VAL A 299 -25.82 -7.62 -7.06
C VAL A 299 -26.79 -8.60 -6.38
N GLY A 300 -27.74 -8.10 -5.58
CA GLY A 300 -28.77 -8.92 -4.95
C GLY A 300 -29.69 -9.62 -5.94
N GLU A 301 -30.21 -8.87 -6.93
CA GLU A 301 -31.01 -9.40 -8.03
C GLU A 301 -30.23 -10.49 -8.77
N TRP A 302 -28.99 -10.18 -9.18
CA TRP A 302 -28.11 -11.11 -9.89
C TRP A 302 -27.89 -12.42 -9.11
N LYS A 303 -27.62 -12.34 -7.80
CA LYS A 303 -27.44 -13.54 -6.96
C LYS A 303 -28.68 -14.43 -6.95
N SER A 304 -29.88 -13.84 -7.00
CA SER A 304 -31.13 -14.59 -6.97
C SER A 304 -31.47 -15.29 -8.29
N CYS A 305 -30.96 -14.79 -9.41
CA CYS A 305 -31.27 -15.29 -10.75
C CYS A 305 -30.05 -15.85 -11.50
N TYR A 306 -28.92 -16.02 -10.81
CA TYR A 306 -27.67 -16.47 -11.39
C TYR A 306 -27.85 -17.79 -12.16
N THR A 307 -27.41 -17.76 -13.41
CA THR A 307 -27.28 -18.95 -14.25
C THR A 307 -25.82 -19.09 -14.68
N ASP A 308 -25.37 -20.32 -14.87
CA ASP A 308 -23.98 -20.61 -15.25
C ASP A 308 -23.59 -19.87 -16.53
N PHE A 309 -22.62 -18.97 -16.41
CA PHE A 309 -22.01 -18.29 -17.55
C PHE A 309 -21.26 -19.31 -18.42
N LYS A 310 -21.65 -19.38 -19.71
CA LYS A 310 -21.05 -20.31 -20.69
C LYS A 310 -19.84 -19.74 -21.44
N GLY A 311 -19.51 -18.46 -21.25
CA GLY A 311 -18.35 -17.85 -21.86
C GLY A 311 -17.06 -18.17 -21.10
N THR A 312 -15.93 -17.82 -21.72
CA THR A 312 -14.60 -17.93 -21.11
C THR A 312 -14.05 -16.55 -20.84
N LEU A 313 -13.86 -16.20 -19.57
CA LEU A 313 -13.01 -15.06 -19.21
C LEU A 313 -11.53 -15.42 -19.40
N PRO A 314 -10.67 -14.45 -19.71
CA PRO A 314 -9.24 -14.68 -19.73
C PRO A 314 -8.80 -15.20 -18.37
N LYS A 315 -8.04 -16.31 -18.36
CA LYS A 315 -7.42 -16.79 -17.12
C LYS A 315 -6.37 -15.75 -16.71
N PRO A 316 -6.45 -15.17 -15.50
CA PRO A 316 -5.43 -14.26 -15.06
C PRO A 316 -4.10 -15.01 -14.94
N LYS A 317 -3.03 -14.45 -15.51
CA LYS A 317 -1.69 -15.08 -15.57
C LYS A 317 -1.07 -15.35 -14.18
N GLY A 318 -1.63 -14.76 -13.13
CA GLY A 318 -1.07 -14.79 -11.78
C GLY A 318 -1.27 -16.06 -10.97
N SER A 319 -1.76 -17.16 -11.57
CA SER A 319 -1.87 -18.45 -10.88
C SER A 319 -0.55 -19.25 -10.84
N GLU A 320 0.38 -18.95 -11.75
CA GLU A 320 1.72 -19.55 -11.69
C GLU A 320 2.59 -18.83 -10.66
N LYS A 321 3.85 -19.24 -10.46
CA LYS A 321 4.83 -18.49 -9.66
C LYS A 321 5.77 -17.75 -10.62
N LEU A 322 6.25 -16.57 -10.23
CA LEU A 322 7.23 -15.84 -11.03
C LEU A 322 8.49 -16.69 -11.14
N ALA A 323 8.89 -16.96 -12.38
CA ALA A 323 10.08 -17.72 -12.70
C ALA A 323 11.27 -16.79 -12.94
N SER A 324 12.48 -17.33 -12.94
CA SER A 324 13.70 -16.60 -13.29
C SER A 324 13.60 -15.91 -14.66
N LEU A 325 12.82 -16.45 -15.60
CA LEU A 325 12.64 -15.85 -16.92
C LEU A 325 11.91 -14.49 -16.85
N ASP A 326 10.94 -14.36 -15.94
CA ASP A 326 10.17 -13.12 -15.78
C ASP A 326 11.07 -12.02 -15.22
N TYR A 327 11.84 -12.34 -14.17
CA TYR A 327 12.84 -11.44 -13.58
C TYR A 327 13.94 -11.06 -14.59
N TYR A 328 14.44 -12.02 -15.36
CA TYR A 328 15.41 -11.76 -16.43
C TYR A 328 14.85 -10.80 -17.49
N THR A 329 13.59 -11.00 -17.88
CA THR A 329 12.91 -10.15 -18.86
C THR A 329 12.77 -8.72 -18.34
N ALA A 330 12.36 -8.54 -17.08
CA ALA A 330 12.32 -7.22 -16.46
C ALA A 330 13.70 -6.55 -16.39
N GLY A 331 14.75 -7.30 -16.06
CA GLY A 331 16.13 -6.80 -16.08
C GLY A 331 16.55 -6.25 -17.44
N LYS A 332 16.18 -6.94 -18.54
CA LYS A 332 16.41 -6.45 -19.91
C LYS A 332 15.62 -5.17 -20.21
N VAL A 333 14.35 -5.09 -19.78
CA VAL A 333 13.54 -3.89 -19.99
C VAL A 333 14.13 -2.69 -19.24
N TRP A 334 14.56 -2.86 -17.99
CA TRP A 334 15.22 -1.79 -17.24
C TRP A 334 16.54 -1.33 -17.90
N ALA A 335 17.31 -2.25 -18.48
CA ALA A 335 18.49 -1.90 -19.28
C ALA A 335 18.12 -1.06 -20.51
N ALA A 336 17.10 -1.48 -21.24
CA ALA A 336 16.60 -0.78 -22.43
C ALA A 336 16.06 0.62 -22.09
N GLN A 337 15.36 0.79 -20.96
CA GLN A 337 14.87 2.08 -20.46
C GLN A 337 16.03 3.07 -20.16
N ARG A 338 17.25 2.58 -19.93
CA ARG A 338 18.46 3.39 -19.78
C ARG A 338 19.19 3.63 -21.11
N GLY A 339 18.61 3.21 -22.24
CA GLY A 339 19.24 3.28 -23.56
C GLY A 339 20.45 2.36 -23.70
N ARG A 340 20.51 1.25 -22.94
CA ARG A 340 21.65 0.32 -22.96
C ARG A 340 21.23 -1.07 -23.42
N SER A 341 22.06 -1.66 -24.28
CA SER A 341 22.03 -3.11 -24.55
C SER A 341 22.99 -3.81 -23.60
N LEU A 342 22.56 -4.94 -23.03
CA LEU A 342 23.42 -5.77 -22.18
C LEU A 342 24.51 -6.42 -23.04
N SER A 343 25.77 -6.36 -22.60
CA SER A 343 26.84 -7.19 -23.16
C SER A 343 26.57 -8.68 -22.91
N LEU A 344 27.31 -9.59 -23.55
CA LEU A 344 27.15 -11.04 -23.32
C LEU A 344 27.35 -11.39 -21.83
N GLU A 345 28.39 -10.83 -21.20
CA GLU A 345 28.67 -11.04 -19.78
C GLU A 345 27.57 -10.45 -18.89
N GLN A 346 27.10 -9.24 -19.18
CA GLN A 346 26.00 -8.62 -18.42
C GLN A 346 24.70 -9.39 -18.56
N ASN A 347 24.39 -9.94 -19.74
CA ASN A 347 23.21 -10.80 -19.93
C ASN A 347 23.28 -12.04 -19.03
N GLU A 348 24.43 -12.70 -18.95
CA GLU A 348 24.59 -13.88 -18.11
C GLU A 348 24.47 -13.52 -16.62
N LEU A 349 25.08 -12.43 -16.18
CA LEU A 349 24.95 -11.97 -14.79
C LEU A 349 23.50 -11.60 -14.42
N VAL A 350 22.76 -10.91 -15.30
CA VAL A 350 21.34 -10.58 -15.06
C VAL A 350 20.49 -11.86 -15.00
N ARG A 351 20.81 -12.88 -15.82
CA ARG A 351 20.13 -14.18 -15.79
C ARG A 351 20.39 -14.92 -14.47
N GLN A 352 21.63 -14.95 -14.00
CA GLN A 352 21.98 -15.56 -12.71
C GLN A 352 21.34 -14.79 -11.54
N LEU A 353 21.35 -13.46 -11.57
CA LEU A 353 20.65 -12.64 -10.58
C LEU A 353 19.14 -12.91 -10.56
N ALA A 354 18.54 -13.15 -11.72
CA ALA A 354 17.12 -13.49 -11.82
C ALA A 354 16.80 -14.87 -11.19
N GLN A 355 17.66 -15.87 -11.41
CA GLN A 355 17.56 -17.18 -10.75
C GLN A 355 17.74 -17.09 -9.24
N PHE A 356 18.74 -16.31 -8.80
CA PHE A 356 18.96 -16.04 -7.40
C PHE A 356 17.75 -15.33 -6.79
N HIS A 357 17.20 -14.30 -7.44
CA HIS A 357 16.03 -13.59 -6.93
C HIS A 357 14.80 -14.48 -6.81
N GLU A 358 14.55 -15.35 -7.79
CA GLU A 358 13.50 -16.37 -7.72
C GLU A 358 13.69 -17.30 -6.51
N SER A 359 14.92 -17.77 -6.24
CA SER A 359 15.18 -18.64 -5.09
C SER A 359 14.88 -17.93 -3.77
N LEU A 360 15.14 -16.63 -3.66
CA LEU A 360 14.75 -15.82 -2.50
C LEU A 360 13.23 -15.78 -2.31
N GLN A 361 12.44 -15.66 -3.39
CA GLN A 361 10.97 -15.68 -3.29
C GLN A 361 10.44 -17.01 -2.75
N ARG A 362 11.08 -18.13 -3.13
CA ARG A 362 10.71 -19.46 -2.63
C ARG A 362 10.93 -19.61 -1.12
N ARG A 363 11.77 -18.75 -0.53
CA ARG A 363 12.11 -18.72 0.91
C ARG A 363 11.49 -17.55 1.66
N LYS A 364 10.27 -17.13 1.28
CA LYS A 364 9.60 -15.95 1.86
C LYS A 364 9.43 -15.93 3.38
N ASN A 365 9.48 -17.09 4.05
CA ASN A 365 9.41 -17.21 5.50
C ASN A 365 10.77 -17.03 6.20
N ASP A 366 11.87 -17.28 5.49
CA ASP A 366 13.23 -17.16 6.00
C ASP A 366 13.87 -15.82 5.64
N ILE A 367 13.42 -15.22 4.53
CA ILE A 367 14.05 -14.07 3.91
C ILE A 367 13.07 -12.88 3.91
N PRO A 368 13.43 -11.76 4.56
CA PRO A 368 12.55 -10.61 4.66
C PRO A 368 12.31 -9.99 3.28
N VAL A 369 11.13 -9.38 3.12
CA VAL A 369 10.71 -8.71 1.88
C VAL A 369 11.77 -7.74 1.36
N GLY A 370 12.47 -7.05 2.27
CA GLY A 370 13.67 -6.24 2.03
C GLY A 370 14.58 -6.78 0.93
N ALA A 371 15.15 -7.95 1.19
CA ALA A 371 16.10 -8.61 0.30
C ALA A 371 15.43 -9.16 -0.97
N ARG A 372 14.20 -9.67 -0.86
CA ARG A 372 13.44 -10.24 -1.98
C ARG A 372 12.48 -9.25 -2.65
N SER A 373 12.80 -7.97 -2.68
CA SER A 373 11.95 -6.96 -3.34
C SER A 373 12.38 -6.68 -4.77
N LEU A 374 11.43 -6.26 -5.60
CA LEU A 374 11.70 -5.79 -6.96
C LEU A 374 12.69 -4.61 -6.96
N ARG A 375 12.64 -3.76 -5.93
CA ARG A 375 13.59 -2.65 -5.77
C ARG A 375 15.03 -3.14 -5.56
N THR A 376 15.23 -4.13 -4.68
CA THR A 376 16.56 -4.72 -4.46
C THR A 376 17.08 -5.39 -5.74
N PHE A 377 16.22 -6.15 -6.44
CA PHE A 377 16.59 -6.76 -7.71
C PHE A 377 16.94 -5.74 -8.78
N ARG A 378 16.14 -4.67 -8.93
CA ARG A 378 16.44 -3.58 -9.87
C ARG A 378 17.77 -2.90 -9.56
N LEU A 379 18.05 -2.59 -8.30
CA LEU A 379 19.33 -2.00 -7.90
C LEU A 379 20.50 -2.93 -8.25
N ALA A 380 20.34 -4.25 -8.10
CA ALA A 380 21.34 -5.23 -8.50
C ALA A 380 21.57 -5.21 -10.03
N VAL A 381 20.50 -5.16 -10.83
CA VAL A 381 20.62 -5.01 -12.30
C VAL A 381 21.29 -3.68 -12.68
N GLU A 382 20.95 -2.58 -12.00
CA GLU A 382 21.57 -1.28 -12.25
C GLU A 382 23.08 -1.28 -11.92
N GLN A 383 23.52 -2.01 -10.89
CA GLN A 383 24.96 -2.20 -10.60
C GLN A 383 25.66 -3.01 -11.71
N VAL A 384 25.03 -4.07 -12.24
CA VAL A 384 25.57 -4.82 -13.39
C VAL A 384 25.72 -3.92 -14.62
N LEU A 385 24.78 -3.01 -14.85
CA LEU A 385 24.81 -2.06 -15.97
C LEU A 385 25.91 -1.00 -15.84
N GLN A 386 26.26 -0.58 -14.63
CA GLN A 386 27.27 0.44 -14.38
C GLN A 386 28.71 -0.09 -14.51
N ARG A 387 28.87 -1.41 -14.54
CA ARG A 387 30.16 -2.08 -14.52
C ARG A 387 30.97 -1.87 -15.81
N SER A 388 32.29 -1.68 -15.64
CA SER A 388 33.27 -1.84 -16.72
C SER A 388 33.77 -3.29 -16.82
N ASN A 389 34.25 -3.72 -17.99
CA ASN A 389 34.69 -5.10 -18.22
C ASN A 389 35.80 -5.57 -17.24
N HIS A 390 36.54 -4.67 -16.59
CA HIS A 390 37.69 -4.99 -15.75
C HIS A 390 37.39 -5.31 -14.26
N GLU A 391 36.13 -5.22 -13.79
CA GLU A 391 35.81 -5.27 -12.34
C GLU A 391 34.94 -6.47 -11.88
N ALA A 392 35.11 -7.64 -12.51
CA ALA A 392 34.24 -8.81 -12.30
C ALA A 392 34.09 -9.28 -10.85
N GLY A 393 35.22 -9.54 -10.17
CA GLY A 393 35.20 -10.12 -8.82
C GLY A 393 34.57 -9.19 -7.78
N ARG A 394 34.88 -7.89 -7.84
CA ARG A 394 34.30 -6.89 -6.91
C ARG A 394 32.79 -6.77 -7.06
N THR A 395 32.29 -6.96 -8.28
CA THR A 395 30.86 -6.81 -8.57
C THR A 395 30.01 -7.87 -7.86
N LEU A 396 30.46 -9.13 -7.79
CA LEU A 396 29.70 -10.18 -7.12
C LEU A 396 29.59 -9.94 -5.60
N ASP A 397 30.68 -9.51 -4.96
CA ASP A 397 30.68 -9.16 -3.54
C ASP A 397 29.76 -7.98 -3.24
N ASP A 398 29.78 -6.95 -4.09
CA ASP A 398 28.94 -5.76 -3.94
C ASP A 398 27.45 -6.09 -4.14
N LEU A 399 27.13 -6.96 -5.09
CA LEU A 399 25.76 -7.47 -5.30
C LEU A 399 25.28 -8.27 -4.09
N LEU A 400 26.10 -9.18 -3.55
CA LEU A 400 25.74 -9.92 -2.34
C LEU A 400 25.54 -8.97 -1.15
N ARG A 401 26.44 -8.00 -0.95
CA ARG A 401 26.31 -6.97 0.10
C ARG A 401 25.03 -6.17 -0.05
N LEU A 402 24.62 -5.83 -1.27
CA LEU A 402 23.35 -5.15 -1.53
C LEU A 402 22.17 -5.97 -0.97
N TYR A 403 22.09 -7.27 -1.27
CA TYR A 403 21.03 -8.14 -0.76
C TYR A 403 21.10 -8.31 0.76
N LEU A 404 22.30 -8.52 1.32
CA LEU A 404 22.50 -8.67 2.77
C LEU A 404 22.11 -7.41 3.55
N ASN A 405 22.46 -6.22 3.06
CA ASN A 405 22.08 -4.95 3.69
C ASN A 405 20.56 -4.75 3.70
N ARG A 406 19.84 -5.35 2.74
CA ARG A 406 18.38 -5.33 2.65
C ARG A 406 17.73 -6.45 3.47
N ALA A 407 18.52 -7.40 3.97
CA ALA A 407 18.06 -8.49 4.80
C ALA A 407 18.00 -8.16 6.29
N ILE A 408 18.57 -7.04 6.71
CA ILE A 408 18.63 -6.63 8.11
C ILE A 408 17.22 -6.22 8.55
N PRO A 409 16.49 -7.05 9.33
CA PRO A 409 15.24 -6.66 9.96
C PRO A 409 15.52 -5.55 10.97
N LEU A 410 14.59 -4.63 11.13
CA LEU A 410 14.78 -3.48 12.02
C LEU A 410 14.88 -3.87 13.53
N ARG A 411 14.68 -5.14 13.94
CA ARG A 411 14.34 -5.46 15.34
C ARG A 411 14.79 -6.78 15.97
N ASP A 412 15.23 -7.80 15.23
CA ASP A 412 15.56 -9.12 15.81
C ASP A 412 16.83 -9.73 15.21
N GLU A 413 17.87 -9.84 16.05
CA GLU A 413 19.19 -10.38 15.70
C GLU A 413 19.13 -11.86 15.29
N SER A 414 18.24 -12.64 15.89
CA SER A 414 18.11 -14.08 15.57
C SER A 414 17.51 -14.30 14.19
N THR A 415 16.47 -13.53 13.85
CA THR A 415 15.88 -13.50 12.51
C THR A 415 16.87 -12.96 11.48
N THR A 416 17.65 -11.93 11.83
CA THR A 416 18.70 -11.37 10.96
C THR A 416 19.73 -12.43 10.59
N THR A 417 20.25 -13.15 11.58
CA THR A 417 21.28 -14.17 11.38
C THR A 417 20.79 -15.29 10.48
N ARG A 418 19.53 -15.73 10.68
CA ARG A 418 18.90 -16.75 9.85
C ARG A 418 18.73 -16.29 8.40
N ALA A 419 18.23 -15.06 8.20
CA ALA A 419 18.05 -14.47 6.88
C ALA A 419 19.38 -14.30 6.13
N VAL A 420 20.41 -13.79 6.81
CA VAL A 420 21.76 -13.64 6.25
C VAL A 420 22.34 -14.98 5.81
N ARG A 421 22.23 -16.02 6.64
CA ARG A 421 22.67 -17.37 6.28
C ARG A 421 21.91 -17.89 5.06
N ALA A 422 20.59 -17.81 5.08
CA ALA A 422 19.74 -18.25 3.98
C ALA A 422 20.11 -17.57 2.64
N ILE A 423 20.37 -16.27 2.64
CA ILE A 423 20.78 -15.52 1.45
C ILE A 423 22.14 -16.00 0.93
N LYS A 424 23.12 -16.20 1.82
CA LYS A 424 24.45 -16.71 1.42
C LYS A 424 24.37 -18.12 0.85
N ASP A 425 23.59 -19.01 1.49
CA ASP A 425 23.39 -20.37 1.00
C ASP A 425 22.77 -20.40 -0.41
N GLU A 426 21.79 -19.54 -0.69
CA GLU A 426 21.22 -19.42 -2.03
C GLU A 426 22.19 -18.76 -3.03
N TRP A 427 23.03 -17.82 -2.57
CA TRP A 427 24.02 -17.15 -3.40
C TRP A 427 25.08 -18.12 -3.90
N GLU A 428 25.64 -18.95 -3.00
CA GLU A 428 26.69 -19.92 -3.33
C GLU A 428 26.22 -21.00 -4.32
N LYS A 429 24.92 -21.33 -4.34
CA LYS A 429 24.34 -22.27 -5.32
C LYS A 429 24.35 -21.73 -6.75
N ILE A 430 24.17 -20.41 -6.91
CA ILE A 430 24.05 -19.75 -8.22
C ILE A 430 25.39 -19.17 -8.68
N PHE A 431 26.17 -18.63 -7.74
CA PHE A 431 27.47 -18.04 -7.95
C PHE A 431 28.51 -18.85 -7.18
N PRO A 432 28.84 -20.09 -7.63
CA PRO A 432 29.86 -20.87 -6.97
C PRO A 432 31.15 -20.06 -7.02
N THR A 433 31.68 -19.71 -5.84
CA THR A 433 33.04 -19.24 -5.76
C THR A 433 33.88 -20.33 -6.40
N ARG A 434 34.70 -19.97 -7.39
CA ARG A 434 35.77 -20.86 -7.83
C ARG A 434 36.67 -20.99 -6.62
N SER A 435 36.35 -21.95 -5.74
CA SER A 435 37.25 -22.40 -4.69
C SER A 435 38.55 -22.62 -5.41
N SER A 436 39.56 -21.87 -5.00
CA SER A 436 40.89 -21.89 -5.58
C SER A 436 41.35 -23.33 -5.64
N ALA A 437 41.16 -23.97 -6.78
CA ALA A 437 41.88 -25.17 -7.16
C ALA A 437 43.31 -24.70 -7.43
N HIS A 438 44.03 -24.49 -6.33
CA HIS A 438 45.47 -24.32 -6.27
C HIS A 438 46.03 -25.45 -5.42
#